data_AF-A0A1C2J7R6-F1
#
_entry.id   AF-A0A1C2J7R6-F1
#
_cell.length_a   1.000
_cell.length_b   1.000
_cell.length_c   1.000
_cell.angle_alpha   90.00
_cell.angle_beta   90.00
_cell.angle_gamma   90.00
#
_symmetry.space_group_name_H-M   'P 1'
#
loop_
_entity.id
_entity.type
_entity.pdbx_description
1 polymer ?
#
loop_
_entity_poly.entity_id
_entity_poly.type
_entity_poly.pdbx_seq_one_letter_code
_entity_poly.pdbx_strand_id
1 'polypeptide(L)'
;MEISIREFRAHLAQYLSEAQQGQTLDITSHHKPVARVIGIPSVTNSGITRLLASGMAQWQGGKPLGASICLSSTARSVSEIILEDRG
;
A
#
# COMPACT_ATOMS: atom_id res chain seq x y z
N MET A 1 -12.63 1.98 0.57
CA MET A 1 -13.88 2.08 -0.21
C MET A 1 -14.93 1.22 0.46
N GLU A 2 -16.12 1.74 0.76
CA GLU A 2 -17.18 0.97 1.40
C GLU A 2 -18.03 0.22 0.37
N ILE A 3 -18.24 -1.09 0.57
CA ILE A 3 -19.05 -1.93 -0.30
C ILE A 3 -20.01 -2.74 0.57
N SER A 4 -21.29 -2.83 0.18
CA SER A 4 -22.24 -3.70 0.88
C SER A 4 -21.88 -5.18 0.69
N ILE A 5 -22.17 -6.02 1.69
CA ILE A 5 -21.94 -7.47 1.60
C ILE A 5 -22.66 -8.12 0.40
N ARG A 6 -23.81 -7.56 0.01
CA ARG A 6 -24.56 -8.00 -1.17
C ARG A 6 -23.81 -7.70 -2.46
N GLU A 7 -23.30 -6.49 -2.59
CA GLU A 7 -22.53 -6.04 -3.75
C GLU A 7 -21.20 -6.79 -3.87
N PHE A 8 -20.50 -6.95 -2.74
CA PHE A 8 -19.25 -7.70 -2.69
C PHE A 8 -19.45 -9.17 -3.12
N ARG A 9 -20.56 -9.80 -2.74
CA ARG A 9 -20.89 -11.16 -3.19
C ARG A 9 -21.22 -11.24 -4.68
N ALA A 10 -21.85 -10.21 -5.24
CA ALA A 10 -22.23 -10.18 -6.66
C ALA A 10 -21.00 -10.03 -7.58
N HIS A 11 -20.01 -9.22 -7.17
CA HIS A 11 -18.82 -8.90 -7.98
C HIS A 11 -17.51 -9.31 -7.31
N LEU A 12 -17.52 -10.47 -6.63
CA LEU A 12 -16.41 -10.93 -5.79
C LEU A 12 -15.05 -10.89 -6.50
N ALA A 13 -14.96 -11.46 -7.70
CA ALA A 13 -13.71 -11.57 -8.44
C ALA A 13 -13.12 -10.20 -8.81
N GLN A 14 -13.98 -9.26 -9.24
CA GLN A 14 -13.56 -7.90 -9.58
C GLN A 14 -12.99 -7.19 -8.35
N TYR A 15 -13.71 -7.21 -7.23
CA TYR A 15 -13.26 -6.56 -6.00
C TYR A 15 -11.98 -7.20 -5.44
N LEU A 16 -11.82 -8.53 -5.54
CA LEU A 16 -10.56 -9.16 -5.16
C LEU A 16 -9.39 -8.72 -6.05
N SER A 17 -9.60 -8.53 -7.35
CA SER A 17 -8.59 -7.98 -8.26
C SER A 17 -8.21 -6.54 -7.90
N GLU A 18 -9.20 -5.69 -7.62
CA GLU A 18 -8.96 -4.32 -7.16
C GLU A 18 -8.19 -4.32 -5.84
N ALA A 19 -8.54 -5.21 -4.91
CA ALA A 19 -7.82 -5.37 -3.67
C ALA A 19 -6.36 -5.77 -3.88
N GLN A 20 -6.09 -6.75 -4.76
CA GLN A 20 -4.73 -7.15 -5.15
C GLN A 20 -3.91 -6.02 -5.77
N GLN A 21 -4.56 -5.08 -6.48
CA GLN A 21 -3.91 -3.88 -7.03
C GLN A 21 -3.64 -2.80 -5.97
N GLY A 22 -4.01 -3.05 -4.70
CA GLY A 22 -3.72 -2.17 -3.57
C GLY A 22 -4.92 -1.40 -3.05
N GLN A 23 -6.11 -1.57 -3.63
CA GLN A 23 -7.31 -0.91 -3.13
C GLN A 23 -7.77 -1.54 -1.81
N THR A 24 -7.92 -0.75 -0.75
CA THR A 24 -8.51 -1.24 0.50
C THR A 24 -10.03 -1.15 0.44
N LEU A 25 -10.70 -2.27 0.73
CA LEU A 25 -12.15 -2.41 0.70
C LEU A 25 -12.70 -2.65 2.10
N ASP A 26 -13.69 -1.87 2.51
CA ASP A 26 -14.43 -2.04 3.76
C ASP A 26 -15.81 -2.62 3.43
N ILE A 27 -16.05 -3.86 3.83
CA ILE A 27 -17.32 -4.55 3.60
C ILE A 27 -18.29 -4.18 4.72
N THR A 28 -19.48 -3.73 4.35
CA THR A 28 -20.53 -3.34 5.28
C THR A 28 -21.73 -4.30 5.24
N SER A 29 -22.35 -4.51 6.39
CA SER A 29 -23.67 -5.14 6.52
C SER A 29 -24.57 -4.20 7.28
N HIS A 30 -25.74 -3.86 6.73
CA HIS A 30 -26.63 -2.84 7.31
C HIS A 30 -25.91 -1.53 7.68
N HIS A 31 -25.06 -1.03 6.78
CA HIS A 31 -24.24 0.18 6.96
C HIS A 31 -23.22 0.10 8.12
N LYS A 32 -22.95 -1.09 8.65
CA LYS A 32 -21.91 -1.31 9.66
C LYS A 32 -20.75 -2.06 9.04
N PRO A 33 -19.50 -1.60 9.17
CA PRO A 33 -18.34 -2.34 8.68
C PRO A 33 -18.23 -3.67 9.42
N VAL A 34 -18.12 -4.76 8.66
CA VAL A 34 -18.03 -6.15 9.17
C VAL A 34 -16.72 -6.83 8.78
N ALA A 35 -16.07 -6.38 7.71
CA ALA A 35 -14.79 -6.92 7.28
C ALA A 35 -14.00 -5.88 6.47
N ARG A 36 -12.69 -6.07 6.39
CA ARG A 36 -11.81 -5.33 5.50
C ARG A 36 -11.06 -6.32 4.61
N VAL A 37 -11.03 -6.05 3.31
CA VAL A 37 -10.25 -6.82 2.34
C VAL A 37 -9.10 -5.95 1.86
N ILE A 38 -7.90 -6.51 1.99
CA ILE A 38 -6.65 -5.92 1.51
C ILE A 38 -5.97 -6.92 0.58
N GLY A 39 -5.34 -6.41 -0.48
CA GLY A 39 -4.49 -7.23 -1.33
C GLY A 39 -3.33 -7.81 -0.53
N ILE A 40 -3.01 -9.07 -0.80
CA ILE A 40 -1.76 -9.64 -0.35
C ILE A 40 -0.67 -9.04 -1.23
N PRO A 41 0.31 -8.31 -0.68
CA PRO A 41 1.38 -7.75 -1.48
C PRO A 41 2.11 -8.90 -2.17
N SER A 42 2.24 -8.81 -3.50
CA SER A 42 3.12 -9.68 -4.25
C SER A 42 4.53 -9.53 -3.64
N VAL A 43 5.05 -10.60 -3.08
CA VAL A 43 6.33 -10.60 -2.39
C VAL A 43 7.43 -10.35 -3.43
N THR A 44 7.72 -9.08 -3.70
CA THR A 44 8.71 -8.67 -4.71
C THR A 44 10.14 -9.04 -4.30
N ASN A 45 10.37 -9.47 -3.05
CA ASN A 45 11.68 -9.94 -2.63
C ASN A 45 11.61 -11.34 -2.00
N SER A 46 11.45 -12.35 -2.87
CA SER A 46 11.45 -13.76 -2.52
C SER A 46 12.67 -14.17 -1.67
N GLY A 47 13.81 -13.50 -1.85
CA GLY A 47 15.03 -13.71 -1.06
C GLY A 47 14.86 -13.33 0.40
N ILE A 48 14.44 -12.08 0.68
CA ILE A 48 14.24 -11.60 2.06
C ILE A 48 13.18 -12.44 2.77
N THR A 49 12.06 -12.73 2.12
CA THR A 49 11.00 -13.55 2.72
C THR A 49 11.46 -14.97 3.01
N ARG A 50 12.27 -15.58 2.15
CA ARG A 50 12.87 -16.90 2.43
C ARG A 50 13.84 -16.86 3.61
N LEU A 51 14.65 -15.80 3.72
CA LEU A 51 15.56 -15.62 4.86
C LEU A 51 14.79 -15.43 6.17
N LEU A 52 13.71 -14.65 6.16
CA LEU A 52 12.83 -14.49 7.33
C LEU A 52 12.14 -15.81 7.69
N ALA A 53 11.57 -16.52 6.71
CA ALA A 53 10.86 -17.79 6.94
C ALA A 53 11.77 -18.93 7.42
N SER A 54 13.04 -18.94 6.99
CA SER A 54 14.05 -19.91 7.43
C SER A 54 14.71 -19.55 8.77
N GLY A 55 14.37 -18.40 9.36
CA GLY A 55 15.02 -17.89 10.57
C GLY A 55 16.45 -17.40 10.37
N MET A 56 16.94 -17.34 9.12
CA MET A 56 18.27 -16.82 8.78
C MET A 56 18.35 -15.29 8.83
N ALA A 57 17.20 -14.60 8.82
CA ALA A 57 17.11 -13.18 9.05
C ALA A 57 16.05 -12.88 10.11
N GLN A 58 16.32 -11.86 10.92
CA GLN A 58 15.37 -11.29 11.86
C GLN A 58 15.52 -9.78 11.84
N TRP A 59 14.40 -9.05 11.86
CA TRP A 59 14.41 -7.61 12.01
C TRP A 59 14.70 -7.26 13.48
N GLN A 60 15.80 -6.55 13.75
CA GLN A 60 16.19 -6.13 15.10
C GLN A 60 15.47 -4.86 15.58
N GLY A 61 14.55 -4.31 14.79
CA GLY A 61 13.92 -3.02 15.10
C GLY A 61 14.75 -1.82 14.63
N GLY A 62 14.29 -0.62 14.99
CA GLY A 62 14.98 0.64 14.72
C GLY A 62 14.50 1.39 13.47
N LYS A 63 14.78 2.68 13.42
CA LYS A 63 14.52 3.51 12.24
C LYS A 63 15.60 3.17 11.19
N PRO A 64 15.23 2.86 9.93
CA PRO A 64 16.23 2.65 8.89
C PRO A 64 17.05 3.94 8.71
N LEU A 65 18.35 3.79 8.46
CA LEU A 65 19.29 4.90 8.24
C LEU A 65 18.90 5.78 7.04
N GLY A 66 17.93 5.35 6.22
CA GLY A 66 17.55 6.00 4.98
C GLY A 66 18.58 5.72 3.88
N ALA A 67 18.21 6.01 2.63
CA ALA A 67 19.16 5.98 1.54
C ALA A 67 19.95 7.30 1.52
N SER A 68 21.25 7.23 1.24
CA SER A 68 22.09 8.40 0.97
C SER A 68 21.75 8.95 -0.42
N ILE A 69 20.57 9.55 -0.54
CA ILE A 69 20.11 10.17 -1.79
C ILE A 69 20.57 11.62 -1.78
N CYS A 70 21.57 11.94 -2.60
CA CYS A 70 21.85 13.31 -2.97
C CYS A 70 20.89 13.71 -4.08
N LEU A 71 19.89 14.53 -3.76
CA LEU A 71 19.09 15.20 -4.78
C LEU A 71 19.99 16.19 -5.52
N SER A 72 20.01 16.14 -6.86
CA SER A 72 20.76 17.15 -7.61
C SER A 72 20.07 18.51 -7.45
N SER A 73 20.85 19.54 -7.11
CA SER A 73 20.36 20.91 -6.95
C SER A 73 20.07 21.61 -8.29
N THR A 74 20.06 20.86 -9.39
CA THR A 74 19.92 21.38 -10.76
C THR A 74 18.46 21.57 -11.16
N ALA A 75 17.51 21.10 -10.35
CA ALA A 75 16.08 21.24 -10.59
C ALA A 75 15.50 22.44 -9.81
N ARG A 76 14.45 23.04 -10.37
CA ARG A 76 13.64 24.11 -9.76
C ARG A 76 13.14 23.67 -8.38
N SER A 77 13.13 24.58 -7.41
CA SER A 77 12.72 24.24 -6.05
C SER A 77 11.24 23.88 -6.00
N VAL A 78 10.87 22.95 -5.12
CA VAL A 78 9.45 22.58 -4.88
C VAL A 78 8.63 23.82 -4.48
N SER A 79 9.24 24.76 -3.74
CA SER A 79 8.62 26.03 -3.38
C SER A 79 8.23 26.88 -4.59
N GLU A 80 9.09 26.98 -5.60
CA GLU A 80 8.78 27.74 -6.83
C GLU A 80 7.63 27.08 -7.61
N ILE A 81 7.63 25.74 -7.71
CA ILE A 81 6.55 25.01 -8.37
C ILE A 81 5.20 25.24 -7.68
N ILE A 82 5.18 25.24 -6.34
CA ILE A 82 3.95 25.48 -5.55
C ILE A 82 3.49 26.94 -5.67
N LEU A 83 4.41 27.90 -5.76
CA LEU A 83 4.05 29.31 -5.94
C LEU A 83 3.44 29.56 -7.31
N GLU A 84 3.96 28.92 -8.37
CA GLU A 84 3.38 28.99 -9.72
C GLU A 84 1.97 28.40 -9.80
N ASP A 85 1.70 27.27 -9.13
CA ASP A 85 0.39 26.61 -9.15
C ASP A 85 -0.71 27.39 -8.38
N ARG A 86 -0.32 28.33 -7.51
CA ARG A 86 -1.22 29.16 -6.70
C ARG A 86 -1.55 30.52 -7.31
N GLY A 87 -0.87 30.92 -8.39
CA GLY A 87 -1.12 32.18 -9.10
C GLY A 87 -2.10 32.01 -10.24
#